data_AF-T1A704-F1
#
_entry.id   AF-T1A704-F1
#
_cell.length_a   1.000
_cell.length_b   1.000
_cell.length_c   1.000
_cell.angle_alpha   90.00
_cell.angle_beta   90.00
_cell.angle_gamma   90.00
#
_symmetry.space_group_name_H-M   'P 1'
#
loop_
_entity.id
_entity.type
_entity.pdbx_description
1 polymer ?
#
loop_
_entity_poly.entity_id
_entity_poly.type
_entity_poly.pdbx_seq_one_letter_code
_entity_poly.pdbx_strand_id
1 'polypeptide(L)'
;MMTRTSDAPAGGVQHIQVGSERDGQRIDNALGTLLKGVPRSLIYRLLRTGQVRVNGKRAKPDTRLNAGDELRLPPLRQSAPTQAAAPDAGQIERLRAAVVHHDKHFLVLDKPAGIASHGGSGISHGAIELLRAAFPGDSIE
;
A
#
# COMPACT_ATOMS: atom_id res chain seq x y z
N MET A 1 -6.79 -27.67 11.03
CA MET A 1 -7.83 -26.67 11.38
C MET A 1 -7.50 -25.40 10.63
N MET A 2 -8.25 -25.08 9.57
CA MET A 2 -7.93 -24.01 8.63
C MET A 2 -8.17 -22.64 9.27
N THR A 3 -7.15 -21.78 9.28
CA THR A 3 -7.34 -20.35 9.58
C THR A 3 -8.23 -19.76 8.49
N ARG A 4 -9.45 -19.36 8.88
CA ARG A 4 -10.34 -18.59 7.99
C ARG A 4 -9.60 -17.31 7.62
N THR A 5 -9.20 -17.23 6.36
CA THR A 5 -8.77 -15.98 5.74
C THR A 5 -10.04 -15.14 5.62
N SER A 6 -10.31 -14.29 6.60
CA SER A 6 -11.45 -13.39 6.52
C SER A 6 -11.14 -12.33 5.47
N ASP A 7 -11.83 -12.40 4.34
CA ASP A 7 -12.09 -11.24 3.51
C ASP A 7 -12.78 -10.22 4.43
N ALA A 8 -12.09 -9.12 4.75
CA ALA A 8 -12.49 -8.25 5.86
C ALA A 8 -13.77 -7.48 5.46
N PRO A 9 -14.94 -7.75 6.08
CA PRO A 9 -16.07 -6.86 5.90
C PRO A 9 -15.75 -5.55 6.61
N ALA A 10 -16.14 -4.44 6.01
CA ALA A 10 -16.07 -3.12 6.62
C ALA A 10 -16.98 -3.07 7.87
N GLY A 11 -16.46 -3.40 9.06
CA GLY A 11 -17.25 -3.34 10.28
C GLY A 11 -16.55 -3.86 11.52
N GLY A 12 -16.34 -2.98 12.51
CA GLY A 12 -16.06 -3.33 13.89
C GLY A 12 -14.61 -3.70 14.26
N VAL A 13 -14.38 -3.78 15.56
CA VAL A 13 -13.14 -4.31 16.16
C VAL A 13 -13.11 -5.83 15.93
N GLN A 14 -11.96 -6.37 15.51
CA GLN A 14 -11.79 -7.81 15.31
C GLN A 14 -10.91 -8.42 16.40
N HIS A 15 -11.24 -9.63 16.82
CA HIS A 15 -10.46 -10.44 17.75
C HIS A 15 -10.07 -11.73 17.04
N ILE A 16 -8.76 -12.00 16.95
CA ILE A 16 -8.19 -13.14 16.24
C ILE A 16 -7.34 -13.93 17.22
N GLN A 17 -7.59 -15.23 17.31
CA GLN A 17 -6.70 -16.13 18.05
C GLN A 17 -5.50 -16.51 17.18
N VAL A 18 -4.29 -16.38 17.72
CA VAL A 18 -3.05 -16.73 17.03
C VAL A 18 -2.92 -18.25 16.97
N GLY A 19 -2.81 -18.80 15.76
CA GLY A 19 -2.56 -20.23 15.55
C GLY A 19 -1.07 -20.58 15.65
N SER A 20 -0.76 -21.87 15.71
CA SER A 20 0.62 -22.36 15.81
C SER A 20 1.49 -22.00 14.60
N GLU A 21 0.90 -21.68 13.45
CA GLU A 21 1.63 -21.24 12.25
C GLU A 21 2.30 -19.87 12.41
N ARG A 22 1.94 -19.13 13.46
CA ARG A 22 2.49 -17.79 13.77
C ARG A 22 3.23 -17.75 15.10
N ASP A 23 3.47 -18.92 15.71
CA ASP A 23 4.25 -19.00 16.94
C ASP A 23 5.67 -18.46 16.73
N GLY A 24 6.10 -17.57 17.63
CA GLY A 24 7.36 -16.84 17.50
C GLY A 24 7.40 -15.78 16.39
N GLN A 25 6.34 -15.61 15.59
CA GLN A 25 6.31 -14.61 14.52
C GLN A 25 6.23 -13.19 15.12
N ARG A 26 7.00 -12.25 14.55
CA ARG A 26 6.84 -10.82 14.90
C ARG A 26 5.48 -10.30 14.45
N ILE A 27 4.84 -9.50 15.29
CA ILE A 27 3.50 -8.98 15.04
C ILE A 27 3.42 -8.12 13.78
N ASP A 28 4.44 -7.30 13.46
CA ASP A 28 4.43 -6.49 12.25
C ASP A 28 4.40 -7.34 10.97
N ASN A 29 5.13 -8.44 10.94
CA ASN A 29 5.11 -9.42 9.87
C ASN A 29 3.76 -10.18 9.80
N ALA A 30 3.23 -10.58 10.96
CA ALA A 30 1.92 -11.23 11.03
C ALA A 30 0.82 -10.31 10.48
N LEU A 31 0.81 -9.04 10.89
CA LEU A 31 -0.12 -8.01 10.42
C LEU A 31 0.03 -7.73 8.93
N GLY A 32 1.25 -7.71 8.38
CA GLY A 32 1.44 -7.56 6.93
C GLY A 32 0.77 -8.67 6.11
N THR A 33 0.64 -9.86 6.69
CA THR A 33 -0.03 -11.00 6.05
C THR A 33 -1.54 -10.99 6.31
N LEU A 34 -1.97 -10.65 7.53
CA LEU A 34 -3.38 -10.59 7.92
C LEU A 34 -4.12 -9.41 7.28
N LEU A 35 -3.44 -8.28 7.14
CA LEU A 35 -3.97 -7.03 6.62
C LEU A 35 -3.49 -6.78 5.19
N LYS A 36 -3.84 -7.69 4.28
CA LYS A 36 -3.46 -7.55 2.86
C LYS A 36 -3.94 -6.21 2.30
N GLY A 37 -3.08 -5.55 1.53
CA GLY A 37 -3.36 -4.24 0.95
C GLY A 37 -3.19 -3.05 1.91
N VAL A 38 -2.94 -3.28 3.21
CA VAL A 38 -2.68 -2.20 4.16
C VAL A 38 -1.21 -1.78 4.07
N PRO A 39 -0.91 -0.49 3.81
CA PRO A 39 0.47 -0.02 3.74
C PRO A 39 1.22 -0.28 5.05
N ARG A 40 2.51 -0.67 4.96
CA ARG A 40 3.36 -0.90 6.14
C ARG A 40 3.36 0.30 7.10
N SER A 41 3.43 1.52 6.57
CA SER A 41 3.37 2.75 7.36
C SER A 41 2.10 2.85 8.21
N LEU A 42 0.96 2.37 7.70
CA LEU A 42 -0.28 2.29 8.45
C LEU A 42 -0.19 1.24 9.56
N ILE A 43 0.33 0.04 9.28
CA ILE A 43 0.54 -1.00 10.30
C ILE A 43 1.39 -0.47 11.46
N TYR A 44 2.53 0.15 11.17
CA TYR A 44 3.39 0.76 12.18
C TYR A 44 2.68 1.88 12.95
N ARG A 45 1.85 2.69 12.28
CA ARG A 45 1.04 3.71 12.94
C ARG A 45 0.05 3.10 13.94
N LEU A 46 -0.66 2.04 13.56
CA LEU A 46 -1.65 1.36 14.42
C LEU A 46 -1.01 0.74 15.67
N LEU A 47 0.17 0.14 15.52
CA LEU A 47 0.95 -0.40 16.64
C LEU A 47 1.42 0.74 17.56
N ARG A 48 2.01 1.80 16.98
CA ARG A 48 2.50 2.97 17.73
C ARG A 48 1.38 3.67 18.52
N THR A 49 0.19 3.83 17.93
CA THR A 49 -0.97 4.44 18.61
C THR A 49 -1.68 3.49 19.57
N GLY A 50 -1.28 2.22 19.64
CA GLY A 50 -1.85 1.24 20.57
C GLY A 50 -3.24 0.73 20.18
N GLN A 51 -3.61 0.89 18.91
CA GLN A 51 -4.89 0.41 18.39
C GLN A 51 -4.90 -1.11 18.21
N VAL A 52 -3.73 -1.70 17.94
CA VAL A 52 -3.50 -3.15 17.95
C VAL A 52 -3.07 -3.58 19.35
N ARG A 53 -3.68 -4.66 19.86
CA ARG A 53 -3.36 -5.22 21.18
C ARG A 53 -3.20 -6.73 21.14
N VAL A 54 -2.33 -7.26 21.99
CA VAL A 54 -2.15 -8.70 22.23
C VAL A 54 -2.50 -8.97 23.69
N ASN A 55 -3.45 -9.87 23.95
CA ASN A 55 -3.94 -10.20 25.30
C ASN A 55 -4.31 -8.93 26.10
N GLY A 56 -4.98 -7.98 25.45
CA GLY A 56 -5.38 -6.70 26.05
C GLY A 56 -4.26 -5.65 26.22
N LYS A 57 -3.00 -5.96 25.95
CA LYS A 57 -1.84 -5.05 26.10
C LYS A 57 -1.43 -4.43 24.76
N ARG A 58 -0.90 -3.20 24.78
CA ARG A 58 -0.32 -2.55 23.58
C ARG A 58 0.91 -3.34 23.11
N ALA A 59 0.97 -3.65 21.82
CA ALA A 59 2.10 -4.36 21.23
C ALA A 59 3.07 -3.39 20.53
N LYS A 60 4.36 -3.65 20.64
CA LYS A 60 5.41 -3.00 19.83
C LYS A 60 5.60 -3.79 18.52
N PRO A 61 6.14 -3.19 17.44
CA PRO A 61 6.30 -3.90 16.17
C PRO A 61 7.16 -5.17 16.22
N ASP A 62 8.13 -5.23 17.13
CA ASP A 62 9.01 -6.36 17.37
C ASP A 62 8.44 -7.41 18.35
N THR A 63 7.23 -7.19 18.88
CA THR A 63 6.56 -8.15 19.77
C THR A 63 6.37 -9.48 19.04
N ARG A 64 6.85 -10.57 19.63
CA ARG A 64 6.61 -11.93 19.12
C ARG A 64 5.29 -12.46 19.65
N LEU A 65 4.54 -13.08 18.75
CA LEU A 65 3.27 -13.75 19.06
C LEU A 65 3.55 -15.17 19.55
N ASN A 66 2.71 -15.66 20.45
CA ASN A 66 2.67 -17.06 20.84
C ASN A 66 1.38 -17.70 20.34
N ALA A 67 1.42 -19.00 20.07
CA ALA A 67 0.20 -19.76 19.80
C ALA A 67 -0.80 -19.62 20.96
N GLY A 68 -2.05 -19.31 20.62
CA GLY A 68 -3.13 -19.07 21.58
C GLY A 68 -3.31 -17.61 22.02
N ASP A 69 -2.39 -16.70 21.67
CA ASP A 69 -2.56 -15.26 21.95
C ASP A 69 -3.85 -14.71 21.31
N GLU A 70 -4.49 -13.77 21.99
CA GLU A 70 -5.63 -13.02 21.46
C GLU A 70 -5.16 -11.68 20.88
N LEU A 71 -5.27 -11.53 19.56
CA LEU A 71 -4.94 -10.32 18.82
C LEU A 71 -6.20 -9.49 18.56
N ARG A 72 -6.24 -8.27 19.09
CA ARG A 72 -7.30 -7.28 18.82
C ARG A 72 -6.85 -6.30 17.74
N LEU A 73 -7.62 -6.22 16.66
CA LEU A 73 -7.41 -5.29 15.54
C LEU A 73 -8.49 -4.20 15.52
N PRO A 74 -8.13 -2.94 15.22
CA PRO A 74 -9.11 -1.87 15.05
C PRO A 74 -9.92 -2.05 13.76
N PRO A 75 -11.09 -1.42 13.64
CA PRO A 75 -11.81 -1.37 12.37
C PRO A 75 -10.95 -0.67 11.31
N LEU A 76 -10.61 -1.39 10.25
CA LEU A 76 -9.91 -0.83 9.11
C LEU A 76 -10.92 -0.60 7.99
N ARG A 77 -11.19 0.66 7.69
CA ARG A 77 -11.82 1.00 6.41
C ARG A 77 -10.75 0.81 5.36
N GLN A 78 -10.83 -0.30 4.63
CA GLN A 78 -10.14 -0.35 3.34
C GLN A 78 -10.83 0.71 2.47
N SER A 79 -10.18 1.86 2.30
CA SER A 79 -10.46 2.66 1.12
C SER A 79 -10.17 1.71 -0.03
N ALA A 80 -11.19 1.38 -0.84
CA ALA A 80 -10.95 0.74 -2.12
C ALA A 80 -9.78 1.48 -2.77
N PRO A 81 -8.82 0.78 -3.41
CA PRO A 81 -7.76 1.47 -4.13
C PRO A 81 -8.45 2.52 -4.99
N THR A 82 -8.26 3.80 -4.63
CA THR A 82 -8.75 4.89 -5.45
C THR A 82 -8.06 4.64 -6.77
N GLN A 83 -8.81 4.19 -7.78
CA GLN A 83 -8.33 4.28 -9.14
C GLN A 83 -7.98 5.76 -9.27
N ALA A 84 -6.68 6.05 -9.36
CA ALA A 84 -6.24 7.40 -9.63
C ALA A 84 -7.04 7.83 -10.85
N ALA A 85 -7.79 8.95 -10.73
CA ALA A 85 -8.55 9.48 -11.85
C ALA A 85 -7.61 9.54 -13.06
N ALA A 86 -8.06 9.19 -14.27
CA ALA A 86 -7.17 9.21 -15.42
C ALA A 86 -6.44 10.56 -15.51
N PRO A 87 -5.13 10.58 -15.83
CA PRO A 87 -4.40 11.83 -15.93
C PRO A 87 -5.06 12.78 -16.94
N ASP A 88 -5.00 14.07 -16.65
CA ASP A 88 -5.62 15.10 -17.48
C ASP A 88 -4.99 15.12 -18.88
N ALA A 89 -5.83 15.29 -19.91
CA ALA A 89 -5.37 15.26 -21.31
C ALA A 89 -4.32 16.35 -21.61
N GLY A 90 -4.47 17.53 -21.01
CA GLY A 90 -3.49 18.62 -21.15
C GLY A 90 -2.15 18.29 -20.49
N GLN A 91 -2.15 17.56 -19.38
CA GLN A 91 -0.91 17.06 -18.76
C GLN A 91 -0.21 16.03 -19.65
N ILE A 92 -0.97 15.14 -20.28
CA ILE A 92 -0.45 14.15 -21.23
C ILE A 92 0.17 14.85 -22.45
N GLU A 93 -0.54 15.81 -23.05
CA GLU A 93 -0.03 16.58 -24.19
C GLU A 93 1.23 17.37 -23.85
N ARG A 94 1.24 18.07 -22.70
CA ARG A 94 2.41 18.82 -22.23
C ARG A 94 3.63 17.91 -22.04
N LEU A 95 3.42 16.71 -21.50
CA LEU A 95 4.49 15.74 -21.31
C LEU A 95 4.98 15.18 -22.64
N ARG A 96 4.08 14.85 -23.57
CA ARG A 96 4.40 14.38 -24.92
C ARG A 96 5.25 15.41 -25.68
N ALA A 97 4.92 16.70 -25.56
CA ALA A 97 5.69 17.78 -26.16
C ALA A 97 7.10 17.97 -25.55
N ALA A 98 7.32 17.45 -24.34
CA ALA A 98 8.61 17.52 -23.64
C ALA A 98 9.51 16.29 -23.89
N VAL A 99 9.05 15.30 -24.67
CA VAL A 99 9.86 14.16 -25.07
C VAL A 99 10.84 14.59 -26.15
N VAL A 100 12.13 14.54 -25.85
CA VAL A 100 13.22 14.96 -26.74
C VAL A 100 13.67 13.81 -27.62
N HIS A 101 13.59 12.58 -27.11
CA HIS A 101 13.93 11.37 -27.85
C HIS A 101 13.04 10.22 -27.41
N HIS A 102 12.66 9.35 -28.36
CA HIS A 102 11.90 8.15 -28.07
C HIS A 102 12.21 7.08 -29.11
N ASP A 103 12.74 5.95 -28.66
CA ASP A 103 12.92 4.75 -29.48
C ASP A 103 12.59 3.48 -28.69
N LYS A 104 12.83 2.33 -29.33
CA LYS A 104 12.56 1.00 -28.76
C LYS A 104 13.39 0.63 -27.52
N HIS A 105 14.42 1.41 -27.19
CA HIS A 105 15.35 1.15 -26.10
C HIS A 105 15.20 2.16 -24.98
N PHE A 106 15.05 3.45 -25.29
CA PHE A 106 14.95 4.49 -24.29
C PHE A 106 14.14 5.71 -24.74
N LEU A 107 13.71 6.47 -23.75
CA LEU A 107 13.02 7.74 -23.90
C LEU A 107 13.79 8.80 -23.10
N VAL A 108 13.99 9.97 -23.71
CA VAL A 108 14.57 11.15 -23.06
C VAL A 108 13.48 12.19 -22.92
N LEU A 109 13.23 12.59 -21.68
CA LEU A 109 12.22 13.59 -21.32
C LEU A 109 12.93 14.84 -20.78
N ASP A 110 12.71 15.99 -21.41
CA ASP A 110 13.03 17.29 -20.82
C ASP A 110 11.94 17.65 -19.79
N LYS A 111 12.01 17.00 -18.62
CA LYS A 111 10.91 16.94 -17.66
C LYS A 111 10.48 18.36 -17.22
N PRO A 112 9.24 18.79 -17.53
CA PRO A 112 8.77 20.11 -17.15
C PRO A 112 8.84 20.36 -15.63
N ALA A 113 9.12 21.60 -15.26
CA ALA A 113 9.07 22.02 -13.86
C ALA A 113 7.65 21.81 -13.29
N GLY A 114 7.58 21.41 -12.01
CA GLY A 114 6.34 21.13 -11.31
C GLY A 114 5.76 19.72 -11.51
N ILE A 115 6.40 18.86 -12.30
CA ILE A 115 6.02 17.45 -12.45
C ILE A 115 6.96 16.56 -11.62
N ALA A 116 6.41 15.80 -10.69
CA ALA A 116 7.15 14.79 -9.90
C ALA A 116 7.58 13.61 -10.80
N SER A 117 8.64 12.89 -10.44
CA SER A 117 9.08 11.74 -11.25
C SER A 117 8.08 10.60 -11.26
N HIS A 118 7.50 10.30 -10.08
CA HIS A 118 6.50 9.26 -9.86
C HIS A 118 5.34 9.80 -9.03
N GLY A 119 4.21 9.09 -9.06
CA GLY A 119 3.15 9.25 -8.07
C GLY A 119 3.64 8.98 -6.64
N GLY A 120 2.93 9.52 -5.65
CA GLY A 120 3.34 9.43 -4.25
C GLY A 120 2.32 10.06 -3.30
N SER A 121 2.74 10.35 -2.06
CA SER A 121 1.88 10.92 -1.02
C SER A 121 1.25 12.27 -1.44
N GLY A 122 0.04 12.20 -2.01
CA GLY A 122 -0.72 13.37 -2.48
C GLY A 122 -0.56 13.71 -3.96
N ILE A 123 0.23 12.95 -4.72
CA ILE A 123 0.42 13.16 -6.17
C ILE A 123 -0.03 11.89 -6.88
N SER A 124 -1.13 11.98 -7.62
CA SER A 124 -1.70 10.83 -8.34
C SER A 124 -0.91 10.47 -9.59
N HIS A 125 -0.33 11.45 -10.30
CA HIS A 125 0.42 11.23 -11.54
C HIS A 125 1.72 12.02 -11.53
N GLY A 126 2.85 11.31 -11.51
CA GLY A 126 4.15 11.83 -11.87
C GLY A 126 4.43 11.63 -13.36
N ALA A 127 5.64 11.96 -13.79
CA ALA A 127 6.10 11.84 -15.16
C ALA A 127 5.95 10.42 -15.71
N ILE A 128 6.22 9.40 -14.90
CA ILE A 128 6.14 8.00 -15.33
C ILE A 128 4.70 7.55 -15.56
N GLU A 129 3.77 7.91 -14.67
CA GLU A 129 2.35 7.61 -14.88
C GLU A 129 1.79 8.35 -16.11
N LEU A 130 2.20 9.61 -16.30
CA LEU A 130 1.83 10.40 -17.47
C LEU A 130 2.43 9.82 -18.77
N LEU A 131 3.67 9.32 -18.74
CA LEU A 131 4.32 8.70 -19.90
C LEU A 131 3.63 7.39 -20.29
N ARG A 132 3.28 6.55 -19.31
CA ARG A 132 2.51 5.31 -19.55
C ARG A 132 1.13 5.61 -20.15
N ALA A 133 0.48 6.68 -19.71
CA ALA A 133 -0.79 7.12 -20.29
C ALA A 133 -0.62 7.69 -21.71
N ALA A 134 0.49 8.40 -21.98
CA ALA A 134 0.81 8.94 -23.29
C ALA A 134 1.15 7.84 -24.31
N PHE A 135 1.83 6.78 -23.87
CA PHE A 135 2.36 5.70 -24.70
C PHE A 135 1.93 4.32 -24.17
N PRO A 136 0.63 3.96 -24.24
CA PRO A 136 0.10 2.76 -23.60
C PRO A 136 0.60 1.44 -24.19
N GLY A 137 1.26 1.47 -25.35
CA GLY A 137 1.89 0.30 -25.99
C GLY A 137 3.32 0.03 -25.53
N ASP A 138 3.94 0.98 -24.81
CA ASP A 138 5.35 0.92 -24.46
C ASP A 138 5.53 0.48 -23.00
N SER A 139 6.51 -0.39 -22.76
CA SER A 139 6.90 -0.81 -21.41
C SER A 139 7.82 0.23 -20.80
N ILE A 140 7.23 1.27 -20.20
CA ILE A 140 7.95 2.35 -19.52
C ILE A 140 8.06 2.02 -18.04
N GLU A 141 9.27 1.72 -17.57
CA GLU A 141 9.59 1.41 -16.16
C GLU A 141 9.97 2.64 -15.34
#